data_AF-A0A8S4A3R9-F1
#
_entry.id   AF-A0A8S4A3R9-F1
#
_cell.length_a   1.000
_cell.length_b   1.000
_cell.length_c   1.000
_cell.angle_alpha   90.00
_cell.angle_beta   90.00
_cell.angle_gamma   90.00
#
_symmetry.space_group_name_H-M   'P 1'
#
loop_
_entity.id
_entity.type
_entity.pdbx_description
1 polymer ?
#
loop_
_entity_poly.entity_id
_entity_poly.type
_entity_poly.pdbx_seq_one_letter_code
_entity_poly.pdbx_strand_id
1 'polypeptide(L)'
;TMKKKFFVLRSTSSSGPARLEYYDNEKKFQSGSLPKRSIHLYTCFNINKKKDSRSGRFGIVLYTVPDSFTVLTETQAEQEAWLDVMLEYQNEYLPDGDVGKEHYEHVWQVTMQPKGLGQGKGLKGQYRMCLNSTTISLFKVSAKQPQFSTQ
;
A
#
# COMPACT_ATOMS: atom_id res chain seq x y z
N THR A 1 -22.56 1.62 -2.88
CA THR A 1 -22.25 2.79 -3.75
C THR A 1 -20.89 3.35 -3.34
N MET A 2 -19.87 3.29 -4.20
CA MET A 2 -18.59 3.96 -3.91
C MET A 2 -18.80 5.47 -4.02
N LYS A 3 -18.94 6.15 -2.88
CA LYS A 3 -19.06 7.61 -2.83
C LYS A 3 -17.69 8.24 -3.08
N LYS A 4 -17.62 9.25 -3.95
CA LYS A 4 -16.40 10.06 -4.16
C LYS A 4 -15.98 10.67 -2.82
N LYS A 5 -14.67 10.65 -2.55
CA LYS A 5 -14.03 11.20 -1.36
C LYS A 5 -13.01 12.25 -1.79
N PHE A 6 -12.65 13.14 -0.87
CA PHE A 6 -11.63 14.16 -1.13
C PHE A 6 -10.31 13.69 -0.52
N PHE A 7 -9.31 13.40 -1.36
CA PHE A 7 -8.00 12.92 -0.94
C PHE A 7 -7.01 14.07 -0.87
N VAL A 8 -6.12 14.04 0.12
CA VAL A 8 -5.06 15.03 0.31
C VAL A 8 -3.76 14.28 0.56
N LEU A 9 -2.77 14.53 -0.29
CA LEU A 9 -1.41 14.09 -0.06
C LEU A 9 -0.64 15.21 0.62
N ARG A 10 0.04 14.91 1.72
CA ARG A 10 0.89 15.86 2.44
C ARG A 10 2.33 15.40 2.39
N SER A 11 3.24 16.30 2.05
CA SER A 11 4.67 16.10 2.20
C SER A 11 5.10 16.17 3.66
N THR A 12 6.33 15.75 3.92
CA THR A 12 7.00 15.95 5.19
C THR A 12 7.10 17.43 5.51
N SER A 13 6.69 17.83 6.71
CA SER A 13 6.73 19.23 7.16
C SER A 13 6.76 19.32 8.68
N SER A 14 6.75 20.54 9.22
CA SER A 14 6.56 20.79 10.66
C SER A 14 5.25 20.20 11.20
N SER A 15 4.26 19.92 10.32
CA SER A 15 3.01 19.27 10.69
C SER A 15 3.11 17.74 10.83
N GLY A 16 4.31 17.17 10.64
CA GLY A 16 4.58 15.75 10.74
C GLY A 16 4.87 15.08 9.40
N PRO A 17 4.86 13.73 9.37
CA PRO A 17 5.38 12.98 8.25
C PRO A 17 4.47 12.95 7.04
N ALA A 18 5.07 12.61 5.89
CA ALA A 18 4.35 12.47 4.64
C ALA A 18 3.24 11.41 4.73
N ARG A 19 2.05 11.77 4.25
CA ARG A 19 0.83 10.99 4.49
C ARG A 19 -0.27 11.23 3.48
N LEU A 20 -1.04 10.18 3.23
CA LEU A 20 -2.29 10.24 2.49
C LEU A 20 -3.46 10.33 3.46
N GLU A 21 -4.27 11.38 3.30
CA GLU A 21 -5.50 11.61 4.04
C GLU A 21 -6.72 11.56 3.13
N TYR A 22 -7.89 11.23 3.68
CA TYR A 22 -9.15 11.48 2.98
C TYR A 22 -10.24 12.04 3.88
N TYR A 23 -11.14 12.80 3.25
CA TYR A 23 -12.26 13.50 3.85
C TYR A 23 -13.55 13.10 3.12
N ASP A 24 -14.70 13.33 3.76
CA ASP A 24 -15.99 13.04 3.13
C ASP A 24 -16.21 13.85 1.84
N ASN A 25 -15.72 15.08 1.81
CA ASN A 25 -15.74 16.00 0.67
C ASN A 25 -14.80 17.19 0.94
N GLU A 26 -14.60 18.02 -0.07
CA GLU A 26 -13.73 19.21 -0.01
C GLU A 26 -14.18 20.24 1.04
N LYS A 27 -15.50 20.47 1.18
CA LYS A 27 -16.05 21.40 2.18
C LYS A 27 -15.65 21.01 3.61
N LYS A 28 -15.62 19.70 3.91
CA LYS A 28 -15.15 19.19 5.21
C LYS A 28 -13.65 19.43 5.41
N PHE A 29 -12.85 19.25 4.38
CA PHE A 29 -11.43 19.58 4.42
C PHE A 29 -11.20 21.07 4.67
N GLN A 30 -11.83 21.95 3.88
CA GLN A 30 -11.67 23.40 3.97
C GLN A 30 -12.15 23.99 5.31
N SER A 31 -13.14 23.37 5.95
CA SER A 31 -13.62 23.77 7.29
C SER A 31 -12.73 23.25 8.44
N GLY A 32 -11.61 22.60 8.15
CA GLY A 32 -10.69 22.08 9.17
C GLY A 32 -11.22 20.85 9.91
N SER A 33 -12.19 20.13 9.34
CA SER A 33 -12.63 18.86 9.92
C SER A 33 -11.47 17.86 9.95
N LEU A 34 -11.46 16.93 10.91
CA LEU A 34 -10.45 15.86 10.94
C LEU A 34 -10.59 14.90 9.74
N PRO A 35 -9.48 14.36 9.22
CA PRO A 35 -9.52 13.34 8.17
C PRO A 35 -10.20 12.07 8.68
N LYS A 36 -10.91 11.38 7.79
CA LYS A 36 -11.52 10.07 8.08
C LYS A 36 -10.49 8.97 8.27
N ARG A 37 -9.38 9.07 7.55
CA ARG A 37 -8.22 8.20 7.68
C ARG A 37 -6.98 9.01 7.31
N SER A 38 -5.89 8.73 8.01
CA SER A 38 -4.55 9.24 7.71
C SER A 38 -3.61 8.03 7.64
N ILE A 39 -2.88 7.89 6.53
CA ILE A 39 -1.96 6.79 6.27
C ILE A 39 -0.57 7.39 6.05
N HIS A 40 0.35 7.15 6.97
CA HIS A 40 1.74 7.57 6.81
C HIS A 40 2.44 6.71 5.75
N LEU A 41 3.03 7.33 4.74
CA LEU A 41 3.58 6.61 3.58
C LEU A 41 4.77 5.72 3.94
N TYR A 42 5.59 6.14 4.92
CA TYR A 42 6.73 5.34 5.39
C TYR A 42 6.30 4.00 6.00
N THR A 43 5.07 3.91 6.53
CA THR A 43 4.52 2.67 7.12
C THR A 43 4.02 1.67 6.08
N CYS A 44 3.82 2.10 4.83
CA CYS A 44 3.40 1.22 3.75
C CYS A 44 4.60 0.40 3.29
N PHE A 45 4.57 -0.93 3.40
CA PHE A 45 5.69 -1.74 2.92
C PHE A 45 5.72 -1.84 1.39
N ASN A 46 4.61 -1.55 0.71
CA ASN A 46 4.54 -1.46 -0.74
C ASN A 46 3.43 -0.49 -1.18
N ILE A 47 3.66 0.25 -2.26
CA ILE A 47 2.65 1.10 -2.95
C ILE A 47 2.73 0.78 -4.44
N ASN A 48 1.61 0.42 -5.07
CA ASN A 48 1.63 -0.04 -6.47
C ASN A 48 0.30 0.21 -7.19
N LYS A 49 0.32 0.17 -8.53
CA LYS A 49 -0.88 0.18 -9.38
C LYS A 49 -1.69 -1.10 -9.14
N LYS A 50 -3.02 -0.95 -9.08
CA LYS A 50 -3.97 -2.06 -9.04
C LYS A 50 -4.11 -2.64 -10.44
N LYS A 51 -3.67 -3.89 -10.65
CA LYS A 51 -3.69 -4.56 -11.97
C LYS A 51 -5.08 -5.02 -12.43
N ASP A 52 -6.05 -5.16 -11.53
CA ASP A 52 -7.43 -5.57 -11.85
C ASP A 52 -8.44 -4.52 -11.39
N SER A 53 -9.05 -3.82 -12.35
CA SER A 53 -10.27 -3.06 -12.10
C SER A 53 -11.39 -3.56 -13.03
N ARG A 54 -12.22 -4.46 -12.51
CA ARG A 54 -13.54 -4.82 -13.06
C ARG A 54 -14.50 -3.64 -13.33
N SER A 55 -14.07 -2.40 -13.08
CA SER A 55 -14.87 -1.18 -13.08
C SER A 55 -14.36 -0.09 -14.03
N GLY A 56 -13.30 -0.33 -14.81
CA GLY A 56 -12.69 0.71 -15.67
C GLY A 56 -12.12 1.90 -14.90
N ARG A 57 -11.71 1.68 -13.64
CA ARG A 57 -11.16 2.73 -12.75
C ARG A 57 -9.74 2.39 -12.36
N PHE A 58 -8.85 3.34 -12.47
CA PHE A 58 -7.44 3.13 -12.21
C PHE A 58 -7.20 3.15 -10.69
N GLY A 59 -6.50 2.16 -10.13
CA GLY A 59 -6.37 2.01 -8.69
C GLY A 59 -4.93 2.13 -8.20
N ILE A 60 -4.70 2.78 -7.06
CA ILE A 60 -3.42 2.75 -6.34
C ILE A 60 -3.65 2.00 -5.04
N VAL A 61 -2.86 0.97 -4.77
CA VAL A 61 -2.96 0.16 -3.55
C VAL A 61 -1.78 0.48 -2.64
N LEU A 62 -2.08 0.93 -1.43
CA LEU A 62 -1.13 1.12 -0.34
C LEU A 62 -1.22 -0.09 0.58
N TYR A 63 -0.13 -0.84 0.72
CA TYR A 63 -0.07 -2.00 1.60
C TYR A 63 0.60 -1.64 2.91
N THR A 64 -0.14 -1.72 4.02
CA THR A 64 0.37 -1.54 5.38
C THR A 64 0.51 -2.90 6.06
N VAL A 65 1.26 -3.00 7.16
CA VAL A 65 1.36 -4.25 7.94
C VAL A 65 -0.03 -4.83 8.29
N PRO A 66 -0.99 -4.08 8.86
CA PRO A 66 -2.30 -4.63 9.22
C PRO A 66 -3.25 -4.83 8.03
N ASP A 67 -3.23 -3.96 7.02
CA ASP A 67 -4.25 -3.98 5.95
C ASP A 67 -3.75 -3.43 4.60
N SER A 68 -4.63 -3.32 3.61
CA SER A 68 -4.37 -2.57 2.39
C SER A 68 -5.46 -1.53 2.17
N PHE A 69 -5.09 -0.42 1.55
CA PHE A 69 -6.00 0.68 1.23
C PHE A 69 -5.90 0.99 -0.26
N THR A 70 -7.04 1.08 -0.95
CA THR A 70 -7.08 1.36 -2.39
C THR A 70 -7.68 2.74 -2.65
N VAL A 71 -6.93 3.60 -3.34
CA VAL A 71 -7.43 4.83 -3.96
C VAL A 71 -7.84 4.51 -5.39
N LEU A 72 -8.98 5.03 -5.84
CA LEU A 72 -9.42 4.90 -7.23
C LEU A 72 -9.40 6.28 -7.87
N THR A 73 -8.74 6.39 -9.02
CA THR A 73 -8.66 7.58 -9.87
C THR A 73 -9.54 7.40 -11.10
N GLU A 74 -9.87 8.52 -11.76
CA GLU A 74 -10.76 8.53 -12.92
C GLU A 74 -9.98 8.27 -14.22
N THR A 75 -8.70 8.63 -14.25
CA THR A 75 -7.82 8.46 -15.44
C THR A 75 -6.50 7.78 -15.09
N GLN A 76 -5.85 7.21 -16.11
CA GLN A 76 -4.51 6.64 -15.98
C GLN A 76 -3.47 7.72 -15.66
N ALA A 77 -3.57 8.90 -16.29
CA ALA A 77 -2.66 10.00 -16.04
C ALA A 77 -2.74 10.49 -14.58
N GLU A 78 -3.94 10.58 -14.02
CA GLU A 78 -4.14 10.87 -12.60
C GLU A 78 -3.54 9.76 -11.71
N GLN A 79 -3.73 8.49 -12.08
CA GLN A 79 -3.14 7.37 -11.34
C GLN A 79 -1.60 7.46 -11.29
N GLU A 80 -0.97 7.77 -12.42
CA GLU A 80 0.48 7.90 -12.55
C GLU A 80 1.00 9.08 -11.75
N ALA A 81 0.43 10.27 -11.94
CA ALA A 81 0.83 11.46 -11.20
C ALA A 81 0.73 11.28 -9.67
N TRP A 82 -0.35 10.68 -9.19
CA TRP A 82 -0.50 10.40 -7.75
C TRP A 82 0.49 9.34 -7.25
N LEU A 83 0.73 8.29 -8.03
CA LEU A 83 1.66 7.22 -7.65
C LEU A 83 3.09 7.76 -7.55
N ASP A 84 3.53 8.56 -8.51
CA ASP A 84 4.89 9.11 -8.56
C ASP A 84 5.18 9.95 -7.31
N VAL A 85 4.28 10.86 -6.95
CA VAL A 85 4.44 11.70 -5.74
C VAL A 85 4.34 10.87 -4.44
N MET A 86 3.48 9.85 -4.40
CA MET A 86 3.42 8.94 -3.23
C MET A 86 4.72 8.17 -3.03
N LEU A 87 5.36 7.72 -4.12
CA LEU A 87 6.63 7.00 -4.06
C LEU A 87 7.78 7.94 -3.71
N GLU A 88 7.80 9.15 -4.27
CA GLU A 88 8.76 10.21 -3.90
C GLU A 88 8.73 10.48 -2.39
N TYR A 89 7.55 10.76 -1.84
CA TYR A 89 7.37 11.04 -0.41
C TYR A 89 7.62 9.83 0.50
N GLN A 90 7.41 8.60 0.00
CA GLN A 90 7.75 7.39 0.75
C GLN A 90 9.26 7.24 0.90
N ASN A 91 10.03 7.62 -0.12
CA ASN A 91 11.48 7.45 -0.16
C ASN A 91 12.22 8.46 0.72
N GLU A 92 11.62 9.61 1.05
CA GLU A 92 12.19 10.60 2.01
C GLU A 92 12.49 10.00 3.40
N TYR A 93 11.85 8.89 3.77
CA TYR A 93 12.01 8.23 5.06
C TYR A 93 12.96 7.02 5.05
N LEU A 94 13.59 6.74 3.91
CA LEU A 94 14.59 5.67 3.83
C LEU A 94 15.92 6.22 4.39
N PRO A 95 16.57 5.51 5.34
CA PRO A 95 17.91 5.90 5.79
C PRO A 95 18.84 6.00 4.59
N ASP A 96 19.72 7.02 4.57
CA ASP A 96 20.77 7.15 3.56
C ASP A 96 21.53 5.81 3.44
N GLY A 97 21.31 5.11 2.32
CA GLY A 97 21.87 3.78 2.05
C GLY A 97 20.83 2.70 1.71
N ASP A 98 19.56 2.87 2.08
CA ASP A 98 18.48 1.96 1.68
C ASP A 98 17.81 2.47 0.38
N VAL A 99 18.64 2.65 -0.66
CA VAL A 99 18.17 2.88 -2.03
C VAL A 99 17.52 1.59 -2.51
N GLY A 100 16.24 1.41 -2.17
CA GLY A 100 15.46 0.27 -2.58
C GLY A 100 14.83 -0.48 -1.42
N LYS A 101 13.88 0.16 -0.73
CA LYS A 101 12.78 -0.59 -0.14
C LYS A 101 12.26 -1.56 -1.20
N GLU A 102 12.35 -2.87 -0.97
CA GLU A 102 12.02 -3.88 -1.98
C GLU A 102 10.64 -3.58 -2.58
N HIS A 103 10.64 -3.07 -3.82
CA HIS A 103 9.41 -2.78 -4.52
C HIS A 103 8.90 -4.08 -5.11
N TYR A 104 7.87 -4.63 -4.48
CA TYR A 104 7.16 -5.78 -5.04
C TYR A 104 6.29 -5.31 -6.20
N GLU A 105 6.59 -5.85 -7.38
CA GLU A 105 5.81 -5.67 -8.60
C GLU A 105 4.40 -6.25 -8.47
N HIS A 106 4.27 -7.29 -7.64
CA HIS A 106 3.01 -7.96 -7.39
C HIS A 106 2.85 -8.34 -5.92
N VAL A 107 1.67 -8.04 -5.37
CA VAL A 107 1.29 -8.42 -4.01
C VAL A 107 -0.09 -9.08 -4.06
N TRP A 108 -0.18 -10.32 -3.60
CA TRP A 108 -1.44 -11.07 -3.54
C TRP A 108 -1.73 -11.50 -2.11
N GLN A 109 -2.96 -11.24 -1.65
CA GLN A 109 -3.44 -11.86 -0.43
C GLN A 109 -3.87 -13.30 -0.74
N VAL A 110 -3.24 -14.26 -0.08
CA VAL A 110 -3.44 -15.70 -0.29
C VAL A 110 -3.81 -16.38 1.02
N THR A 111 -4.64 -17.42 0.96
CA THR A 111 -4.95 -18.26 2.11
C THR A 111 -4.12 -19.54 2.04
N MET A 112 -3.16 -19.66 2.96
CA MET A 112 -2.34 -20.85 3.08
C MET A 112 -3.16 -21.99 3.68
N GLN A 113 -3.28 -23.07 2.93
CA GLN A 113 -3.96 -24.29 3.33
C GLN A 113 -2.99 -25.22 4.08
N PRO A 114 -3.45 -25.97 5.10
CA PRO A 114 -2.62 -26.91 5.85
C PRO A 114 -2.39 -28.21 5.05
N LYS A 115 -1.83 -28.09 3.84
CA LYS A 115 -1.51 -29.20 2.93
C LYS A 115 -0.06 -29.11 2.49
N GLY A 116 0.61 -30.25 2.31
CA GLY A 116 2.01 -30.31 1.90
C GLY A 116 2.93 -29.49 2.81
N LEU A 117 3.65 -28.52 2.23
CA LEU A 117 4.52 -27.60 2.97
C LEU A 117 3.77 -26.79 4.05
N GLY A 118 2.48 -26.51 3.85
CA GLY A 118 1.66 -25.81 4.84
C GLY A 118 1.46 -26.61 6.13
N GLN A 119 1.37 -27.93 6.01
CA GLN A 119 1.30 -28.82 7.18
C GLN A 119 2.69 -28.99 7.82
N GLY A 120 3.72 -29.25 7.01
CA GLY A 120 5.08 -29.48 7.50
C GLY A 120 5.74 -28.26 8.16
N LYS A 121 5.39 -27.04 7.75
CA LYS A 121 5.93 -25.78 8.31
C LYS A 121 4.92 -24.98 9.13
N GLY A 122 3.74 -25.54 9.40
CA GLY A 122 2.68 -24.86 10.17
C GLY A 122 2.15 -23.57 9.52
N LEU A 123 2.25 -23.44 8.18
CA LEU A 123 1.77 -22.27 7.45
C LEU A 123 0.27 -22.40 7.20
N LYS A 124 -0.53 -21.69 8.00
CA LYS A 124 -2.00 -21.68 7.91
C LYS A 124 -2.55 -20.27 8.08
N GLY A 125 -3.58 -19.93 7.30
CA GLY A 125 -4.32 -18.67 7.42
C GLY A 125 -3.97 -17.67 6.32
N GLN A 126 -4.19 -16.37 6.60
CA GLN A 126 -3.99 -15.30 5.61
C GLN A 126 -2.52 -14.89 5.53
N TYR A 127 -1.99 -14.87 4.31
CA TYR A 127 -0.65 -14.43 3.97
C TYR A 127 -0.69 -13.44 2.80
N ARG A 128 0.41 -12.73 2.60
CA ARG A 128 0.70 -11.91 1.43
C ARG A 128 1.89 -12.53 0.72
N MET A 129 1.67 -12.88 -0.54
CA MET A 129 2.71 -13.30 -1.46
C MET A 129 3.18 -12.07 -2.22
N CYS A 130 4.44 -11.72 -2.02
CA CYS A 130 5.11 -10.54 -2.53
C CYS A 130 6.16 -11.00 -3.53
N LEU A 131 6.04 -10.57 -4.79
CA LEU A 131 6.93 -10.93 -5.88
C LEU A 131 7.57 -9.66 -6.44
N ASN A 132 8.90 -9.71 -6.60
CA ASN A 132 9.66 -8.77 -7.44
C ASN A 132 10.42 -9.56 -8.52
N SER A 133 11.30 -8.90 -9.27
CA SER A 133 12.04 -9.52 -10.39
C SER A 133 12.92 -10.71 -10.02
N THR A 134 13.30 -10.85 -8.74
CA THR A 134 14.30 -11.83 -8.31
C THR A 134 13.90 -12.64 -7.08
N THR A 135 12.78 -12.29 -6.42
CA THR A 135 12.41 -12.92 -5.15
C THR A 135 10.90 -13.11 -5.02
N ILE A 136 10.53 -14.22 -4.38
CA ILE A 136 9.19 -14.46 -3.86
C ILE A 136 9.28 -14.51 -2.34
N SER A 137 8.59 -13.58 -1.68
CA SER A 137 8.50 -13.47 -0.23
C SER A 137 7.07 -13.71 0.24
N LEU A 138 6.92 -14.49 1.31
CA LEU A 138 5.63 -14.83 1.92
C LEU A 138 5.56 -14.25 3.33
N PHE A 139 4.64 -13.29 3.52
CA PHE A 139 4.39 -12.61 4.79
C PHE A 139 3.06 -13.05 5.39
N LYS A 140 3.03 -13.50 6.64
CA LYS A 140 1.80 -13.67 7.39
C LYS A 140 1.17 -12.29 7.57
N VAL A 141 -0.15 -12.17 7.38
CA VAL A 141 -0.81 -10.87 7.58
C VAL A 141 -0.52 -10.36 9.00
N SER A 142 -0.14 -9.08 9.12
CA SER A 142 0.38 -8.43 10.33
C SER A 142 1.83 -8.72 10.74
N ALA A 143 2.58 -9.54 9.99
CA ALA A 143 4.01 -9.71 10.20
C ALA A 143 4.83 -8.61 9.53
N LYS A 144 5.93 -8.20 10.17
CA LYS A 144 6.88 -7.22 9.61
C LYS A 144 7.99 -7.85 8.77
N GLN A 145 8.25 -9.15 8.97
CA GLN A 145 9.28 -9.91 8.27
C GLN A 145 8.66 -11.12 7.56
N PRO A 146 9.23 -11.55 6.42
CA PRO A 146 8.73 -12.71 5.69
C PRO A 146 9.01 -14.00 6.48
N GLN A 147 8.08 -14.96 6.44
CA GLN A 147 8.30 -16.31 6.97
C GLN A 147 9.07 -17.18 5.98
N PHE A 148 9.04 -16.80 4.70
CA PHE A 148 9.71 -17.50 3.63
C PHE A 148 10.10 -16.49 2.56
N SER A 149 11.35 -16.57 2.10
CA SER A 149 11.83 -15.85 0.92
C SER A 149 12.68 -16.80 0.10
N THR A 150 12.44 -16.85 -1.19
CA THR A 150 13.25 -17.59 -2.16
C THR A 150 13.66 -16.68 -3.29
N GLN A 151 14.88 -16.86 -3.78
CA GLN A 151 15.39 -16.28 -5.01
C GLN A 151 15.16 -17.24 -6.17
#